data_AF-A0AAU3S0Q4-F1
#
_entry.id   AF-A0AAU3S0Q4-F1
#
_cell.length_a   1.000
_cell.length_b   1.000
_cell.length_c   1.000
_cell.angle_alpha   90.00
_cell.angle_beta   90.00
_cell.angle_gamma   90.00
#
_symmetry.space_group_name_H-M   'P 1'
#
loop_
_entity.id
_entity.type
_entity.pdbx_description
1 polymer ?
#
loop_
_entity_poly.entity_id
_entity_poly.type
_entity_poly.pdbx_seq_one_letter_code
_entity_poly.pdbx_strand_id
1 'polypeptide(L)'
;MAGFRMGRGRDDRNPRRQPQQGQGHGRGQQWPDPQQQRAQQQYGYGQQQPYPQQGEPEYFGDPYGQGQGQPQGGYGQGQGQGQQPYGQGMPQGYAPAQDPYANNPGHTQAFSIGEDPYGSGATYRAGAATAPPSGPRLRWKELLNGIVMRPGPTFWQMRDYPVWGPALTITFLYGLLAIFGFDKARAEVINTTLSKAVPVVLMTGVVFVIGGMILGAVTHTMARQLGGDGSWQPTVGLSMLIMSLTDAPRLLLALFLGGDNGLVQVVGWATWLAAGALFTSMVSKSHDLPWPRALGASAIQLVALLSLIKLGTI
;
A
#
# COMPACT_ATOMS: atom_id res chain seq x y z
N MET A 1 49.54 -41.36 -32.78
CA MET A 1 48.43 -41.20 -33.76
C MET A 1 48.18 -39.72 -33.99
N ALA A 2 47.67 -39.34 -35.16
CA ALA A 2 47.21 -37.99 -35.47
C ALA A 2 45.85 -37.69 -34.74
N GLY A 3 45.36 -36.45 -34.63
CA GLY A 3 45.92 -35.18 -35.11
C GLY A 3 45.07 -33.96 -34.75
N PHE A 4 45.58 -32.79 -35.13
CA PHE A 4 45.02 -31.45 -34.93
C PHE A 4 43.61 -31.24 -35.52
N ARG A 5 42.79 -30.36 -34.91
CA ARG A 5 42.58 -28.97 -35.39
C ARG A 5 41.66 -28.10 -34.53
N MET A 6 41.96 -26.81 -34.47
CA MET A 6 41.03 -25.74 -34.08
C MET A 6 40.05 -25.40 -35.22
N GLY A 7 38.96 -24.72 -34.90
CA GLY A 7 38.56 -23.54 -35.69
C GLY A 7 37.07 -23.21 -35.78
N ARG A 8 36.72 -21.96 -35.40
CA ARG A 8 35.73 -21.02 -35.99
C ARG A 8 34.45 -21.64 -36.62
N GLY A 9 33.23 -21.25 -36.25
CA GLY A 9 32.77 -19.87 -36.11
C GLY A 9 32.18 -19.35 -37.44
N ARG A 10 31.16 -18.47 -37.37
CA ARG A 10 30.26 -17.97 -38.44
C ARG A 10 29.04 -18.84 -38.76
N ASP A 11 27.93 -18.33 -39.31
CA ASP A 11 27.27 -17.00 -39.30
C ASP A 11 25.84 -17.21 -39.87
N ASP A 12 24.92 -16.29 -39.59
CA ASP A 12 23.69 -15.92 -40.32
C ASP A 12 23.06 -16.87 -41.38
N ARG A 13 21.77 -17.19 -41.19
CA ARG A 13 20.73 -17.06 -42.23
C ARG A 13 19.29 -17.24 -41.72
N ASN A 14 18.46 -16.23 -41.96
CA ASN A 14 17.00 -16.28 -41.89
C ASN A 14 16.42 -16.38 -43.32
N PRO A 15 15.42 -17.24 -43.57
CA PRO A 15 14.39 -16.92 -44.56
C PRO A 15 12.95 -17.10 -44.05
N ARG A 16 12.09 -16.15 -44.46
CA ARG A 16 10.64 -16.09 -44.20
C ARG A 16 9.84 -17.27 -44.79
N ARG A 17 8.76 -17.69 -44.10
CA ARG A 17 7.32 -17.87 -44.56
C ARG A 17 6.61 -18.86 -43.59
N GLN A 18 5.53 -18.54 -42.86
CA GLN A 18 4.10 -18.29 -43.21
C GLN A 18 3.31 -19.58 -43.61
N PRO A 19 1.96 -19.63 -43.49
CA PRO A 19 1.18 -19.88 -42.27
C PRO A 19 0.28 -21.15 -42.37
N GLN A 20 -0.44 -21.51 -41.30
CA GLN A 20 -1.45 -22.60 -41.35
C GLN A 20 -2.87 -22.10 -40.98
N GLN A 21 -3.72 -21.99 -42.00
CA GLN A 21 -5.20 -22.06 -41.90
C GLN A 21 -5.59 -23.56 -41.85
N GLY A 22 -6.77 -24.02 -41.41
CA GLY A 22 -8.02 -23.36 -41.02
C GLY A 22 -9.24 -24.10 -41.61
N GLN A 23 -10.14 -24.62 -40.75
CA GLN A 23 -11.46 -25.25 -41.05
C GLN A 23 -12.09 -25.69 -39.70
N GLY A 24 -13.39 -25.60 -39.42
CA GLY A 24 -14.51 -24.97 -40.13
C GLY A 24 -15.87 -25.40 -39.52
N HIS A 25 -16.85 -24.49 -39.48
CA HIS A 25 -18.28 -24.68 -39.11
C HIS A 25 -18.62 -24.96 -37.62
N GLY A 26 -19.72 -24.48 -37.01
CA GLY A 26 -20.67 -23.43 -37.45
C GLY A 26 -22.15 -23.69 -37.07
N ARG A 27 -22.72 -22.95 -36.10
CA ARG A 27 -24.15 -22.59 -35.93
C ARG A 27 -24.39 -21.85 -34.60
N GLY A 28 -25.42 -20.99 -34.53
CA GLY A 28 -26.08 -20.61 -33.26
C GLY A 28 -26.05 -19.11 -32.90
N GLN A 29 -27.14 -18.41 -33.20
CA GLN A 29 -27.39 -17.00 -32.85
C GLN A 29 -27.70 -16.82 -31.35
N GLN A 30 -27.20 -15.76 -30.71
CA GLN A 30 -28.04 -14.70 -30.08
C GLN A 30 -27.19 -13.55 -29.50
N TRP A 31 -27.62 -12.31 -29.77
CA TRP A 31 -27.13 -11.08 -29.13
C TRP A 31 -28.31 -10.41 -28.40
N PRO A 32 -28.14 -9.90 -27.17
CA PRO A 32 -29.07 -8.94 -26.56
C PRO A 32 -28.68 -7.50 -26.92
N ASP A 33 -29.64 -6.73 -27.43
CA ASP A 33 -29.50 -5.30 -27.75
C ASP A 33 -29.48 -4.40 -26.48
N PRO A 34 -28.87 -3.20 -26.52
CA PRO A 34 -28.82 -2.29 -25.38
C PRO A 34 -29.90 -1.18 -25.49
N GLN A 35 -31.00 -1.28 -24.75
CA GLN A 35 -31.94 -0.16 -24.61
C GLN A 35 -32.84 -0.20 -23.37
N GLN A 36 -33.28 1.00 -22.95
CA GLN A 36 -34.31 1.30 -21.94
C GLN A 36 -33.98 1.08 -20.45
N GLN A 37 -33.57 2.17 -19.78
CA GLN A 37 -34.32 2.68 -18.61
C GLN A 37 -34.08 4.19 -18.43
N ARG A 38 -35.02 4.99 -18.96
CA ARG A 38 -35.20 6.43 -18.66
C ARG A 38 -36.59 6.59 -18.04
N ALA A 39 -36.66 6.78 -16.72
CA ALA A 39 -37.83 7.28 -15.99
C ALA A 39 -37.41 7.52 -14.53
N GLN A 40 -37.81 8.57 -13.80
CA GLN A 40 -38.45 9.85 -14.15
C GLN A 40 -37.95 10.89 -13.12
N GLN A 41 -37.86 12.16 -13.51
CA GLN A 41 -37.75 13.27 -12.56
C GLN A 41 -39.16 13.82 -12.33
N GLN A 42 -39.56 14.10 -11.08
CA GLN A 42 -40.77 14.86 -10.81
C GLN A 42 -40.60 15.80 -9.60
N TYR A 43 -40.96 17.06 -9.83
CA TYR A 43 -41.03 18.12 -8.80
C TYR A 43 -42.31 17.97 -7.95
N GLY A 44 -42.24 18.36 -6.67
CA GLY A 44 -43.40 18.49 -5.80
C GLY A 44 -43.14 19.49 -4.65
N TYR A 45 -44.01 20.49 -4.50
CA TYR A 45 -43.93 21.55 -3.49
C TYR A 45 -44.73 21.20 -2.22
N GLY A 46 -44.11 21.35 -1.04
CA GLY A 46 -44.73 21.78 0.23
C GLY A 46 -45.75 20.89 0.98
N GLN A 47 -45.46 20.54 2.24
CA GLN A 47 -46.21 21.04 3.42
C GLN A 47 -45.62 20.57 4.79
N GLN A 48 -45.42 21.56 5.68
CA GLN A 48 -45.55 21.67 7.15
C GLN A 48 -45.16 20.55 8.17
N GLN A 49 -44.68 21.08 9.32
CA GLN A 49 -44.27 20.54 10.64
C GLN A 49 -45.39 19.77 11.42
N PRO A 50 -45.12 19.03 12.55
CA PRO A 50 -44.30 19.48 13.71
C PRO A 50 -43.46 18.44 14.51
N TYR A 51 -42.67 18.99 15.47
CA TYR A 51 -41.92 18.37 16.59
C TYR A 51 -42.88 17.78 17.67
N PRO A 52 -42.45 17.05 18.75
CA PRO A 52 -41.13 17.02 19.39
C PRO A 52 -40.58 15.57 19.66
N GLN A 53 -39.59 15.24 20.52
CA GLN A 53 -38.78 15.96 21.53
C GLN A 53 -37.41 15.25 21.80
N GLN A 54 -36.60 15.76 22.74
CA GLN A 54 -35.46 15.08 23.39
C GLN A 54 -35.62 15.09 24.93
N GLY A 55 -35.03 14.12 25.63
CA GLY A 55 -34.98 14.06 27.08
C GLY A 55 -33.82 13.21 27.60
N GLU A 56 -32.92 13.84 28.34
CA GLU A 56 -31.81 13.22 29.08
C GLU A 56 -32.23 12.96 30.54
N PRO A 57 -31.61 12.00 31.26
CA PRO A 57 -31.72 11.94 32.72
C PRO A 57 -30.35 12.11 33.41
N GLU A 58 -30.11 13.28 33.98
CA GLU A 58 -29.24 13.44 35.14
C GLU A 58 -30.09 13.27 36.43
N TYR A 59 -29.62 12.47 37.39
CA TYR A 59 -29.97 12.71 38.80
C TYR A 59 -28.92 12.15 39.76
N PHE A 60 -28.54 12.97 40.74
CA PHE A 60 -27.59 12.67 41.81
C PHE A 60 -28.27 13.06 43.14
N GLY A 61 -28.28 12.19 44.15
CA GLY A 61 -28.72 12.60 45.50
C GLY A 61 -29.40 11.54 46.39
N ASP A 62 -28.57 10.83 47.17
CA ASP A 62 -28.61 10.81 48.65
C ASP A 62 -29.76 10.10 49.45
N PRO A 63 -29.65 9.85 50.80
CA PRO A 63 -29.76 8.47 51.29
C PRO A 63 -30.71 8.24 52.51
N TYR A 64 -30.55 7.09 53.19
CA TYR A 64 -31.18 6.55 54.42
C TYR A 64 -32.42 5.65 54.28
N GLY A 65 -32.41 4.51 55.00
CA GLY A 65 -33.58 3.62 55.21
C GLY A 65 -33.22 2.23 55.76
N GLN A 66 -33.51 1.96 57.04
CA GLN A 66 -33.37 0.63 57.68
C GLN A 66 -34.64 -0.23 57.48
N GLY A 67 -34.53 -1.56 57.56
CA GLY A 67 -35.70 -2.44 57.69
C GLY A 67 -35.36 -3.95 57.79
N GLN A 68 -35.75 -4.58 58.90
CA GLN A 68 -35.63 -6.04 59.14
C GLN A 68 -36.93 -6.78 58.75
N GLY A 69 -36.86 -8.09 58.45
CA GLY A 69 -38.04 -8.96 58.30
C GLY A 69 -37.69 -10.42 57.98
N GLN A 70 -38.35 -11.39 58.63
CA GLN A 70 -38.01 -12.84 58.60
C GLN A 70 -39.25 -13.69 58.15
N PRO A 71 -39.38 -15.02 58.37
CA PRO A 71 -39.45 -15.99 57.25
C PRO A 71 -40.74 -16.87 57.15
N GLN A 72 -40.89 -17.56 56.00
CA GLN A 72 -41.71 -18.77 55.77
C GLN A 72 -41.18 -19.46 54.49
N GLY A 73 -41.22 -20.79 54.27
CA GLY A 73 -41.75 -21.92 55.03
C GLY A 73 -42.55 -22.86 54.12
N GLY A 74 -42.01 -24.03 53.74
CA GLY A 74 -42.71 -24.98 52.85
C GLY A 74 -41.94 -26.28 52.56
N TYR A 75 -42.64 -27.41 52.55
CA TYR A 75 -42.07 -28.77 52.55
C TYR A 75 -42.60 -29.59 51.36
N GLY A 76 -41.82 -30.54 50.82
CA GLY A 76 -42.29 -31.45 49.77
C GLY A 76 -41.31 -32.59 49.47
N GLN A 77 -41.78 -33.84 49.55
CA GLN A 77 -41.00 -35.07 49.47
C GLN A 77 -41.51 -35.94 48.29
N GLY A 78 -40.64 -36.64 47.56
CA GLY A 78 -41.07 -37.54 46.50
C GLY A 78 -39.94 -38.43 45.93
N GLN A 79 -40.03 -39.75 46.17
CA GLN A 79 -39.17 -40.77 45.57
C GLN A 79 -39.85 -41.38 44.33
N GLY A 80 -39.07 -41.86 43.36
CA GLY A 80 -39.58 -42.66 42.23
C GLY A 80 -38.47 -43.38 41.46
N GLN A 81 -38.54 -44.71 41.39
CA GLN A 81 -37.65 -45.58 40.61
C GLN A 81 -38.33 -46.04 39.30
N GLY A 82 -37.55 -46.29 38.25
CA GLY A 82 -37.97 -46.94 37.00
C GLY A 82 -36.87 -46.83 35.93
N GLN A 83 -36.04 -47.85 35.70
CA GLN A 83 -36.23 -48.97 34.74
C GLN A 83 -36.18 -48.55 33.24
N GLN A 84 -35.20 -49.13 32.52
CA GLN A 84 -35.02 -49.06 31.06
C GLN A 84 -36.03 -50.00 30.34
N PRO A 85 -36.34 -49.80 29.04
CA PRO A 85 -35.61 -50.57 28.02
C PRO A 85 -35.45 -49.89 26.62
N TYR A 86 -34.73 -50.59 25.74
CA TYR A 86 -34.34 -50.31 24.34
C TYR A 86 -35.38 -49.70 23.37
N GLY A 87 -34.90 -48.90 22.42
CA GLY A 87 -35.61 -48.55 21.17
C GLY A 87 -34.67 -47.96 20.08
N GLN A 88 -34.80 -48.44 18.83
CA GLN A 88 -34.04 -47.94 17.66
C GLN A 88 -34.75 -46.77 16.95
N GLY A 89 -33.99 -45.84 16.37
CA GLY A 89 -34.48 -44.95 15.30
C GLY A 89 -33.95 -43.50 15.37
N MET A 90 -33.17 -43.08 14.37
CA MET A 90 -33.00 -41.64 14.06
C MET A 90 -34.19 -41.16 13.22
N PRO A 91 -34.62 -39.88 13.35
CA PRO A 91 -34.18 -38.90 12.35
C PRO A 91 -33.95 -37.46 12.85
N GLN A 92 -33.23 -36.69 12.02
CA GLN A 92 -33.26 -35.22 11.86
C GLN A 92 -33.00 -34.29 13.08
N GLY A 93 -31.86 -33.58 12.98
CA GLY A 93 -31.81 -32.12 13.09
C GLY A 93 -32.17 -31.49 14.45
N TYR A 94 -31.18 -31.43 15.35
CA TYR A 94 -31.23 -30.54 16.51
C TYR A 94 -29.88 -29.83 16.71
N ALA A 95 -29.91 -28.53 17.02
CA ALA A 95 -28.75 -27.83 17.54
C ALA A 95 -28.37 -28.42 18.91
N PRO A 96 -27.08 -28.42 19.31
CA PRO A 96 -26.68 -28.95 20.61
C PRO A 96 -27.28 -28.07 21.72
N ALA A 97 -28.30 -28.60 22.39
CA ALA A 97 -28.80 -28.02 23.63
C ALA A 97 -27.67 -28.10 24.66
N GLN A 98 -27.18 -26.94 25.13
CA GLN A 98 -26.27 -26.89 26.27
C GLN A 98 -27.03 -27.38 27.50
N ASP A 99 -26.65 -28.56 28.01
CA ASP A 99 -27.23 -29.12 29.22
C ASP A 99 -26.87 -28.23 30.42
N PRO A 100 -27.84 -27.59 31.11
CA PRO A 100 -27.57 -26.71 32.24
C PRO A 100 -26.91 -27.41 33.44
N TYR A 101 -26.89 -28.74 33.47
CA TYR A 101 -26.36 -29.56 34.57
C TYR A 101 -24.97 -30.16 34.28
N ALA A 102 -24.31 -29.77 33.18
CA ALA A 102 -22.98 -30.24 32.79
C ALA A 102 -21.80 -29.74 33.69
N ASN A 103 -22.10 -29.20 34.87
CA ASN A 103 -21.13 -28.67 35.85
C ASN A 103 -21.34 -29.26 37.26
N ASN A 104 -21.62 -30.56 37.35
CA ASN A 104 -21.70 -31.28 38.63
C ASN A 104 -20.32 -31.82 39.07
N PRO A 105 -19.98 -31.76 40.37
CA PRO A 105 -18.72 -32.28 40.89
C PRO A 105 -18.65 -33.81 40.72
N GLY A 106 -17.77 -34.27 39.83
CA GLY A 106 -17.66 -35.67 39.42
C GLY A 106 -17.62 -35.86 37.90
N HIS A 107 -18.02 -34.86 37.11
CA HIS A 107 -17.93 -34.88 35.65
C HIS A 107 -16.99 -33.78 35.15
N THR A 108 -15.82 -34.17 34.63
CA THR A 108 -14.95 -33.25 33.89
C THR A 108 -15.42 -33.14 32.44
N GLN A 109 -15.71 -31.93 31.98
CA GLN A 109 -15.93 -31.68 30.55
C GLN A 109 -14.64 -31.99 29.77
N ALA A 110 -14.76 -32.68 28.65
CA ALA A 110 -13.64 -32.91 27.75
C ALA A 110 -13.33 -31.60 27.01
N PHE A 111 -12.28 -30.90 27.45
CA PHE A 111 -11.79 -29.67 26.82
C PHE A 111 -11.39 -29.93 25.37
N SER A 112 -12.11 -29.30 24.44
CA SER A 112 -11.77 -29.32 23.03
C SER A 112 -10.64 -28.31 22.78
N ILE A 113 -9.43 -28.80 22.50
CA ILE A 113 -8.27 -27.96 22.17
C ILE A 113 -8.52 -27.32 20.80
N GLY A 114 -8.97 -26.06 20.79
CA GLY A 114 -9.33 -25.32 19.59
C GLY A 114 -10.00 -23.96 19.84
N GLU A 115 -10.58 -23.75 21.03
CA GLU A 115 -11.26 -22.50 21.41
C GLU A 115 -10.34 -21.63 22.27
N ASP A 116 -9.31 -21.06 21.63
CA ASP A 116 -8.50 -20.00 22.22
C ASP A 116 -9.22 -18.66 22.01
N PRO A 117 -9.68 -17.94 23.07
CA PRO A 117 -10.37 -16.65 22.89
C PRO A 117 -9.43 -15.53 22.42
N TYR A 118 -8.12 -15.79 22.35
CA TYR A 118 -7.12 -14.89 21.79
C TYR A 118 -6.24 -15.60 20.75
N GLY A 119 -6.61 -15.46 19.47
CA GLY A 119 -5.70 -15.77 18.36
C GLY A 119 -5.80 -17.20 17.83
N SER A 120 -6.94 -17.54 17.22
CA SER A 120 -7.04 -18.66 16.29
C SER A 120 -5.86 -18.67 15.31
N GLY A 121 -5.13 -19.79 15.26
CA GLY A 121 -3.98 -19.98 14.38
C GLY A 121 -4.39 -19.82 12.92
N ALA A 122 -4.11 -18.65 12.35
CA ALA A 122 -4.52 -18.27 11.00
C ALA A 122 -3.71 -19.04 9.94
N THR A 123 -4.19 -20.24 9.62
CA THR A 123 -3.97 -20.85 8.31
C THR A 123 -4.33 -19.85 7.22
N TYR A 124 -3.52 -19.77 6.16
CA TYR A 124 -3.69 -18.82 5.06
C TYR A 124 -5.07 -18.97 4.39
N ARG A 125 -6.06 -18.19 4.85
CA ARG A 125 -7.35 -18.05 4.19
C ARG A 125 -7.20 -17.16 2.97
N ALA A 126 -7.20 -17.76 1.79
CA ALA A 126 -7.43 -17.02 0.55
C ALA A 126 -8.79 -16.29 0.66
N GLY A 127 -8.74 -14.95 0.77
CA GLY A 127 -9.91 -14.13 1.06
C GLY A 127 -9.89 -13.38 2.41
N ALA A 128 -8.84 -13.49 3.21
CA ALA A 128 -8.61 -12.55 4.31
C ALA A 128 -8.49 -11.12 3.72
N ALA A 129 -9.44 -10.24 4.06
CA ALA A 129 -9.45 -8.87 3.56
C ALA A 129 -8.19 -8.13 4.03
N THR A 130 -7.48 -7.50 3.09
CA THR A 130 -6.43 -6.53 3.43
C THR A 130 -6.99 -5.48 4.38
N ALA A 131 -6.22 -5.12 5.41
CA ALA A 131 -6.61 -4.07 6.35
C ALA A 131 -7.11 -2.82 5.60
N PRO A 132 -8.18 -2.16 6.06
CA PRO A 132 -8.70 -0.98 5.39
C PRO A 132 -7.59 0.09 5.31
N PRO A 133 -7.51 0.87 4.21
CA PRO A 133 -6.51 1.91 4.07
C PRO A 133 -6.49 2.86 5.28
N SER A 134 -5.28 3.26 5.66
CA SER A 134 -4.96 4.11 6.83
C SER A 134 -5.65 5.50 6.84
N GLY A 135 -6.24 5.91 5.72
CA GLY A 135 -7.06 7.12 5.59
C GLY A 135 -7.53 7.30 4.14
N PRO A 136 -8.26 8.38 3.81
CA PRO A 136 -8.60 8.70 2.42
C PRO A 136 -7.36 9.08 1.62
N ARG A 137 -7.36 8.82 0.31
CA ARG A 137 -6.24 9.18 -0.59
C ARG A 137 -6.03 10.70 -0.63
N LEU A 138 -4.82 11.15 -0.35
CA LEU A 138 -4.44 12.57 -0.47
C LEU A 138 -4.46 13.04 -1.93
N ARG A 139 -4.87 14.28 -2.15
CA ARG A 139 -4.74 14.93 -3.47
C ARG A 139 -3.29 15.31 -3.72
N TRP A 140 -2.91 15.49 -4.99
CA TRP A 140 -1.52 15.79 -5.38
C TRP A 140 -0.89 16.93 -4.56
N LYS A 141 -1.56 18.08 -4.43
CA LYS A 141 -1.07 19.23 -3.63
C LYS A 141 -0.81 18.87 -2.16
N GLU A 142 -1.70 18.09 -1.55
CA GLU A 142 -1.57 17.64 -0.16
C GLU A 142 -0.45 16.62 0.00
N LEU A 143 -0.28 15.71 -0.97
CA LEU A 143 0.83 14.76 -1.01
C LEU A 143 2.19 15.47 -1.03
N LEU A 144 2.42 16.44 -1.92
CA LEU A 144 3.73 17.12 -1.99
C LEU A 144 4.03 17.93 -0.73
N ASN A 145 3.04 18.69 -0.25
CA ASN A 145 3.17 19.46 0.98
C ASN A 145 3.41 18.52 2.18
N GLY A 146 2.66 17.43 2.26
CA GLY A 146 2.78 16.40 3.28
C GLY A 146 4.15 15.72 3.31
N ILE A 147 4.75 15.39 2.16
CA ILE A 147 6.11 14.83 2.08
C ILE A 147 7.14 15.76 2.74
N VAL A 148 7.00 17.08 2.58
CA VAL A 148 7.94 18.07 3.14
C VAL A 148 7.62 18.41 4.59
N MET A 149 6.35 18.67 4.92
CA MET A 149 5.94 19.25 6.22
C MET A 149 5.52 18.20 7.26
N ARG A 150 5.01 17.04 6.82
CA ARG A 150 4.47 15.97 7.69
C ARG A 150 4.76 14.57 7.11
N PRO A 151 6.03 14.21 6.87
CA PRO A 151 6.40 13.02 6.10
C PRO A 151 5.84 11.71 6.68
N GLY A 152 6.04 11.46 7.96
CA GLY A 152 5.61 10.20 8.61
C GLY A 152 4.12 9.89 8.44
N PRO A 153 3.20 10.80 8.83
CA PRO A 153 1.77 10.64 8.56
C PRO A 153 1.42 10.50 7.07
N THR A 154 2.08 11.28 6.21
CA THR A 154 1.82 11.26 4.75
C THR A 154 2.20 9.92 4.13
N PHE A 155 3.37 9.37 4.48
CA PHE A 155 3.80 8.06 3.99
C PHE A 155 2.91 6.94 4.52
N TRP A 156 2.52 6.98 5.80
CA TRP A 156 1.63 5.99 6.38
C TRP A 156 0.23 6.03 5.75
N GLN A 157 -0.32 7.21 5.48
CA GLN A 157 -1.61 7.39 4.79
C GLN A 157 -1.58 6.96 3.31
N MET A 158 -0.43 7.08 2.65
CA MET A 158 -0.29 6.84 1.21
C MET A 158 0.32 5.49 0.85
N ARG A 159 0.70 4.65 1.84
CA ARG A 159 1.30 3.32 1.64
C ARG A 159 0.42 2.35 0.83
N ASP A 160 -0.89 2.59 0.81
CA ASP A 160 -1.90 1.77 0.14
C ASP A 160 -2.40 2.40 -1.19
N TYR A 161 -1.91 3.59 -1.56
CA TYR A 161 -2.40 4.33 -2.73
C TYR A 161 -1.32 4.55 -3.80
N PRO A 162 -1.53 4.14 -5.06
CA PRO A 162 -0.57 4.39 -6.12
C PRO A 162 -0.43 5.89 -6.40
N VAL A 163 0.81 6.36 -6.53
CA VAL A 163 1.14 7.78 -6.77
C VAL A 163 1.76 8.03 -8.15
N TRP A 164 1.38 7.24 -9.16
CA TRP A 164 1.94 7.30 -10.52
C TRP A 164 1.87 8.68 -11.16
N GLY A 165 0.69 9.30 -11.23
CA GLY A 165 0.53 10.64 -11.81
C GLY A 165 1.52 11.67 -11.27
N PRO A 166 1.53 11.96 -9.96
CA PRO A 166 2.47 12.92 -9.39
C PRO A 166 3.93 12.49 -9.52
N ALA A 167 4.26 11.21 -9.32
CA ALA A 167 5.63 10.71 -9.42
C ALA A 167 6.20 10.84 -10.83
N LEU A 168 5.48 10.35 -11.85
CA LEU A 168 5.91 10.41 -13.25
C LEU A 168 6.06 11.86 -13.71
N THR A 169 5.10 12.74 -13.43
CA THR A 169 5.19 14.14 -13.86
C THR A 169 6.32 14.89 -13.15
N ILE A 170 6.46 14.76 -11.82
CA ILE A 170 7.50 15.50 -11.08
C ILE A 170 8.89 14.99 -11.43
N THR A 171 9.10 13.67 -11.51
CA THR A 171 10.42 13.13 -11.90
C THR A 171 10.77 13.43 -13.35
N PHE A 172 9.77 13.51 -14.25
CA PHE A 172 10.00 13.98 -15.61
C PHE A 172 10.47 15.45 -15.63
N LEU A 173 9.72 16.36 -14.97
CA LEU A 173 10.08 17.78 -14.87
C LEU A 173 11.44 17.99 -14.20
N TYR A 174 11.73 17.24 -13.13
CA TYR A 174 13.05 17.19 -12.49
C TYR A 174 14.13 16.73 -13.47
N GLY A 175 13.86 15.73 -14.32
CA GLY A 175 14.81 15.29 -15.35
C GLY A 175 15.06 16.33 -16.45
N LEU A 176 14.05 17.12 -16.84
CA LEU A 176 14.22 18.26 -17.74
C LEU A 176 15.10 19.36 -17.10
N LEU A 177 15.02 19.52 -15.78
CA LEU A 177 15.83 20.47 -15.00
C LEU A 177 17.28 19.97 -14.81
N ALA A 178 17.42 18.68 -14.52
CA ALA A 178 18.68 18.08 -14.06
C ALA A 178 19.82 18.18 -15.08
N ILE A 179 19.52 18.13 -16.39
CA ILE A 179 20.54 18.33 -17.44
C ILE A 179 21.28 19.67 -17.32
N PHE A 180 20.60 20.71 -16.82
CA PHE A 180 21.17 22.03 -16.60
C PHE A 180 21.92 22.16 -15.27
N GLY A 181 21.86 21.15 -14.39
CA GLY A 181 22.66 21.07 -13.15
C GLY A 181 24.03 20.41 -13.34
N PHE A 182 24.35 19.94 -14.55
CA PHE A 182 25.68 19.45 -14.92
C PHE A 182 26.33 20.46 -15.86
N ASP A 183 27.42 21.11 -15.46
CA ASP A 183 27.96 22.27 -16.19
C ASP A 183 28.36 21.96 -17.64
N LYS A 184 28.92 20.77 -17.92
CA LYS A 184 29.24 20.32 -19.29
C LYS A 184 28.00 20.07 -20.15
N ALA A 185 27.01 19.33 -19.64
CA ALA A 185 25.79 19.03 -20.39
C ALA A 185 24.94 20.30 -20.61
N ARG A 186 24.89 21.20 -19.62
CA ARG A 186 24.33 22.54 -19.75
C ARG A 186 25.00 23.34 -20.87
N ALA A 187 26.33 23.38 -20.89
CA ALA A 187 27.07 24.08 -21.94
C ALA A 187 26.81 23.49 -23.33
N GLU A 188 26.78 22.16 -23.47
CA GLU A 188 26.49 21.50 -24.74
C GLU A 188 25.05 21.81 -25.24
N VAL A 189 24.05 21.72 -24.36
CA VAL A 189 22.64 21.99 -24.70
C VAL A 189 22.41 23.46 -25.07
N ILE A 190 23.06 24.40 -24.38
CA ILE A 190 22.93 25.85 -24.67
C ILE A 190 23.61 26.23 -26.00
N ASN A 191 24.70 25.54 -26.37
CA ASN A 191 25.44 25.82 -27.60
C ASN A 191 24.96 25.01 -28.83
N THR A 192 23.95 24.14 -28.68
CA THR A 192 23.40 23.34 -29.79
C THR A 192 22.13 23.95 -30.38
N THR A 193 21.73 23.53 -31.58
CA THR A 193 20.52 24.05 -32.22
C THR A 193 19.26 23.61 -31.49
N LEU A 194 18.20 24.44 -31.45
CA LEU A 194 16.94 24.13 -30.76
C LEU A 194 16.34 22.76 -31.18
N SER A 195 16.49 22.41 -32.46
CA SER A 195 16.09 21.12 -33.05
C SER A 195 16.81 19.89 -32.48
N LYS A 196 18.00 20.07 -31.89
CA LYS A 196 18.76 19.03 -31.16
C LYS A 196 18.54 19.14 -29.65
N ALA A 197 18.50 20.36 -29.12
CA ALA A 197 18.32 20.62 -27.70
C ALA A 197 17.00 20.03 -27.16
N VAL A 198 15.88 20.26 -27.85
CA VAL A 198 14.56 19.80 -27.37
C VAL A 198 14.48 18.27 -27.25
N PRO A 199 14.85 17.45 -28.27
CA PRO A 199 14.89 15.99 -28.12
C PRO A 199 15.83 15.51 -27.01
N VAL A 200 17.01 16.12 -26.85
CA VAL A 200 17.98 15.74 -25.80
C VAL A 200 17.37 15.97 -24.41
N VAL A 201 16.85 17.17 -24.12
CA VAL A 201 16.26 17.51 -22.82
C VAL A 201 15.06 16.61 -22.50
N LEU A 202 14.18 16.35 -23.48
CA LEU A 202 13.04 15.43 -23.31
C LEU A 202 13.48 13.99 -23.02
N MET A 203 14.49 13.48 -23.73
CA MET A 203 15.05 12.15 -23.49
C MET A 203 15.68 12.05 -22.11
N THR A 204 16.39 13.07 -21.63
CA THR A 204 16.91 13.11 -20.26
C THR A 204 15.78 13.06 -19.23
N GLY A 205 14.67 13.77 -19.46
CA GLY A 205 13.44 13.64 -18.67
C GLY A 205 12.95 12.19 -18.56
N VAL A 206 12.90 11.46 -19.68
CA VAL A 206 12.51 10.03 -19.72
C VAL A 206 13.52 9.15 -18.98
N VAL A 207 14.83 9.38 -19.17
CA VAL A 207 15.89 8.62 -18.50
C VAL A 207 15.79 8.75 -16.98
N PHE A 208 15.53 9.95 -16.45
CA PHE A 208 15.32 10.14 -15.01
C PHE A 208 14.04 9.47 -14.48
N VAL A 209 12.96 9.41 -15.26
CA VAL A 209 11.76 8.64 -14.91
C VAL A 209 12.06 7.15 -14.83
N ILE A 210 12.75 6.60 -15.83
CA ILE A 210 13.14 5.18 -15.86
C ILE A 210 14.10 4.85 -14.71
N GLY A 211 15.14 5.67 -14.51
CA GLY A 211 16.10 5.50 -13.41
C GLY A 211 15.44 5.59 -12.03
N GLY A 212 14.51 6.54 -11.84
CA GLY A 212 13.73 6.68 -10.62
C GLY A 212 12.83 5.46 -10.35
N MET A 213 12.17 4.91 -11.38
CA MET A 213 11.38 3.67 -11.25
C MET A 213 12.25 2.47 -10.89
N ILE A 214 13.41 2.30 -11.53
CA ILE A 214 14.35 1.20 -11.25
C ILE A 214 14.89 1.30 -9.81
N LEU A 215 15.37 2.48 -9.39
CA LEU A 215 15.86 2.70 -8.03
C LEU A 215 14.76 2.47 -6.98
N GLY A 216 13.54 2.94 -7.24
CA GLY A 216 12.40 2.68 -6.36
C GLY A 216 12.04 1.20 -6.26
N ALA A 217 12.14 0.44 -7.36
CA ALA A 217 11.90 -0.99 -7.37
C ALA A 217 13.00 -1.77 -6.63
N VAL A 218 14.25 -1.31 -6.69
CA VAL A 218 15.36 -1.84 -5.87
C VAL A 218 15.09 -1.56 -4.38
N THR A 219 14.73 -0.32 -4.00
CA THR A 219 14.39 0.03 -2.61
C THR A 219 13.23 -0.81 -2.07
N HIS A 220 12.18 -1.04 -2.88
CA HIS A 220 11.09 -1.96 -2.53
C HIS A 220 11.60 -3.40 -2.31
N THR A 221 12.41 -3.91 -3.23
CA THR A 221 12.96 -5.27 -3.15
C THR A 221 13.84 -5.45 -1.90
N MET A 222 14.69 -4.47 -1.58
CA MET A 222 15.51 -4.49 -0.37
C MET A 222 14.66 -4.42 0.90
N ALA A 223 13.62 -3.58 0.93
CA ALA A 223 12.71 -3.52 2.07
C ALA A 223 11.98 -4.85 2.30
N ARG A 224 11.49 -5.50 1.23
CA ARG A 224 10.91 -6.85 1.29
C ARG A 224 11.90 -7.89 1.80
N GLN A 225 13.16 -7.87 1.34
CA GLN A 225 14.22 -8.78 1.81
C GLN A 225 14.53 -8.61 3.31
N LEU A 226 14.38 -7.41 3.87
CA LEU A 226 14.58 -7.13 5.30
C LEU A 226 13.34 -7.42 6.17
N GLY A 227 12.31 -8.04 5.60
CA GLY A 227 11.07 -8.47 6.27
C GLY A 227 9.91 -7.48 6.17
N GLY A 228 10.01 -6.46 5.31
CA GLY A 228 8.96 -5.46 5.11
C GLY A 228 7.74 -6.03 4.36
N ASP A 229 6.56 -5.46 4.59
CA ASP A 229 5.28 -5.90 4.00
C ASP A 229 4.73 -4.96 2.90
N GLY A 230 5.44 -3.89 2.60
CA GLY A 230 4.93 -2.76 1.83
C GLY A 230 4.62 -3.04 0.36
N SER A 231 3.61 -2.34 -0.14
CA SER A 231 3.13 -2.49 -1.51
C SER A 231 4.07 -1.81 -2.53
N TRP A 232 4.19 -2.40 -3.73
CA TRP A 232 5.19 -2.00 -4.72
C TRP A 232 4.92 -0.61 -5.33
N GLN A 233 3.72 -0.37 -5.87
CA GLN A 233 3.42 0.86 -6.61
C GLN A 233 3.61 2.15 -5.78
N PRO A 234 3.15 2.23 -4.51
CA PRO A 234 3.35 3.40 -3.66
C PRO A 234 4.79 3.56 -3.24
N THR A 235 5.51 2.46 -2.91
CA THR A 235 6.95 2.53 -2.57
C THR A 235 7.76 3.14 -3.71
N VAL A 236 7.58 2.64 -4.95
CA VAL A 236 8.28 3.16 -6.13
C VAL A 236 7.95 4.63 -6.36
N GLY A 237 6.66 4.98 -6.44
CA GLY A 237 6.24 6.35 -6.74
C GLY A 237 6.60 7.37 -5.65
N LEU A 238 6.50 7.00 -4.37
CA LEU A 238 6.94 7.86 -3.25
C LEU A 238 8.45 8.05 -3.29
N SER A 239 9.23 7.01 -3.64
CA SER A 239 10.69 7.13 -3.74
C SER A 239 11.12 8.09 -4.86
N MET A 240 10.42 8.07 -6.01
CA MET A 240 10.62 8.99 -7.12
C MET A 240 10.31 10.45 -6.72
N LEU A 241 9.21 10.64 -5.97
CA LEU A 241 8.84 11.95 -5.43
C LEU A 241 9.88 12.48 -4.44
N ILE A 242 10.31 11.67 -3.47
CA ILE A 242 11.34 12.06 -2.49
C ILE A 242 12.61 12.51 -3.24
N MET A 243 13.16 11.64 -4.10
CA MET A 243 14.35 11.91 -4.91
C MET A 243 14.27 13.27 -5.61
N SER A 244 13.18 13.51 -6.34
CA SER A 244 13.01 14.70 -7.18
C SER A 244 12.75 15.96 -6.36
N LEU A 245 11.96 15.87 -5.29
CA LEU A 245 11.66 17.01 -4.40
C LEU A 245 12.87 17.42 -3.57
N THR A 246 13.70 16.48 -3.12
CA THR A 246 14.89 16.81 -2.32
C THR A 246 16.01 17.40 -3.16
N ASP A 247 16.24 16.94 -4.39
CA ASP A 247 17.36 17.45 -5.18
C ASP A 247 17.03 18.74 -5.96
N ALA A 248 15.74 19.03 -6.22
CA ALA A 248 15.32 20.23 -6.93
C ALA A 248 15.85 21.57 -6.34
N PRO A 249 15.88 21.81 -5.01
CA PRO A 249 16.48 23.02 -4.43
C PRO A 249 17.97 23.20 -4.79
N ARG A 250 18.76 22.11 -4.82
CA ARG A 250 20.17 22.14 -5.24
C ARG A 250 20.27 22.50 -6.71
N LEU A 251 19.51 21.82 -7.57
CA LEU A 251 19.51 22.05 -9.01
C LEU A 251 19.11 23.49 -9.37
N LEU A 252 18.06 24.03 -8.74
CA LEU A 252 17.60 25.40 -8.97
C LEU A 252 18.68 26.44 -8.67
N LEU A 253 19.53 26.21 -7.65
CA LEU A 253 20.66 27.09 -7.35
C LEU A 253 21.82 26.87 -8.34
N ALA A 254 22.10 25.61 -8.72
CA ALA A 254 23.14 25.26 -9.69
C ALA A 254 22.92 25.92 -11.07
N LEU A 255 21.67 26.10 -11.50
CA LEU A 255 21.33 26.80 -12.76
C LEU A 255 21.97 28.20 -12.89
N PHE A 256 22.05 28.92 -11.77
CA PHE A 256 22.51 30.31 -11.72
C PHE A 256 23.95 30.44 -11.21
N LEU A 257 24.33 29.59 -10.26
CA LEU A 257 25.62 29.69 -9.54
C LEU A 257 26.69 28.73 -10.06
N GLY A 258 26.34 27.74 -10.89
CA GLY A 258 27.19 26.62 -11.28
C GLY A 258 27.13 25.47 -10.26
N GLY A 259 27.44 24.24 -10.69
CA GLY A 259 27.42 23.06 -9.82
C GLY A 259 28.48 23.12 -8.70
N ASP A 260 29.65 23.66 -9.03
CA ASP A 260 30.82 23.73 -8.14
C ASP A 260 30.73 24.80 -7.04
N ASN A 261 29.71 25.67 -7.06
CA ASN A 261 29.59 26.75 -6.10
C ASN A 261 29.44 26.23 -4.65
N GLY A 262 30.21 26.77 -3.71
CA GLY A 262 30.20 26.32 -2.31
C GLY A 262 28.82 26.36 -1.65
N LEU A 263 27.95 27.32 -2.00
CA LEU A 263 26.57 27.37 -1.50
C LEU A 263 25.71 26.24 -2.08
N VAL A 264 25.89 25.92 -3.36
CA VAL A 264 25.22 24.79 -4.03
C VAL A 264 25.67 23.45 -3.41
N GLN A 265 26.95 23.32 -3.08
CA GLN A 265 27.48 22.15 -2.38
C GLN A 265 26.88 22.01 -0.96
N VAL A 266 26.84 23.08 -0.18
CA VAL A 266 26.23 23.08 1.18
C VAL A 266 24.74 22.70 1.12
N VAL A 267 23.99 23.27 0.17
CA VAL A 267 22.58 22.89 -0.03
C VAL A 267 22.46 21.44 -0.49
N GLY A 268 23.33 20.96 -1.38
CA GLY A 268 23.38 19.57 -1.81
C GLY A 268 23.61 18.57 -0.67
N TRP A 269 24.50 18.88 0.27
CA TRP A 269 24.67 18.07 1.48
C TRP A 269 23.45 18.11 2.40
N ALA A 270 22.86 19.29 2.60
CA ALA A 270 21.66 19.44 3.43
C ALA A 270 20.46 18.68 2.85
N THR A 271 20.24 18.77 1.53
CA THR A 271 19.15 18.05 0.85
C THR A 271 19.40 16.56 0.75
N TRP A 272 20.64 16.11 0.63
CA TRP A 272 21.00 14.69 0.69
C TRP A 272 20.69 14.07 2.07
N LEU A 273 21.01 14.77 3.16
CA LEU A 273 20.64 14.36 4.52
C LEU A 273 19.11 14.34 4.70
N ALA A 274 18.41 15.34 4.17
CA ALA A 274 16.94 15.37 4.17
C ALA A 274 16.34 14.19 3.39
N ALA A 275 16.93 13.83 2.24
CA ALA A 275 16.56 12.63 1.48
C ALA A 275 16.78 11.36 2.32
N GLY A 276 17.89 11.26 3.05
CA GLY A 276 18.17 10.16 3.99
C GLY A 276 17.05 9.98 5.03
N ALA A 277 16.65 11.08 5.66
CA ALA A 277 15.54 11.07 6.62
C ALA A 277 14.20 10.68 5.96
N LEU A 278 13.89 11.23 4.78
CA LEU A 278 12.64 10.98 4.07
C LEU A 278 12.54 9.55 3.53
N PHE A 279 13.57 8.99 2.90
CA PHE A 279 13.56 7.60 2.45
C PHE A 279 13.47 6.62 3.62
N THR A 280 14.25 6.85 4.69
CA THR A 280 14.19 5.98 5.89
C THR A 280 12.81 6.04 6.54
N SER A 281 12.20 7.23 6.63
CA SER A 281 10.83 7.40 7.13
C SER A 281 9.80 6.71 6.22
N MET A 282 9.90 6.91 4.90
CA MET A 282 9.00 6.31 3.91
C MET A 282 9.06 4.79 3.96
N VAL A 283 10.25 4.18 3.96
CA VAL A 283 10.40 2.72 4.04
C VAL A 283 9.89 2.22 5.40
N SER A 284 10.22 2.88 6.51
CA SER A 284 9.75 2.47 7.85
C SER A 284 8.23 2.51 7.98
N LYS A 285 7.54 3.48 7.34
CA LYS A 285 6.06 3.62 7.40
C LYS A 285 5.29 2.89 6.31
N SER A 286 5.94 2.58 5.19
CA SER A 286 5.29 1.88 4.07
C SER A 286 5.49 0.36 4.13
N HIS A 287 6.48 -0.13 4.89
CA HIS A 287 6.82 -1.55 5.07
C HIS A 287 6.80 -2.00 6.54
N ASP A 288 6.30 -1.15 7.45
CA ASP A 288 6.28 -1.33 8.91
C ASP A 288 7.61 -1.86 9.51
N LEU A 289 8.73 -1.43 8.91
CA LEU A 289 10.09 -1.83 9.27
C LEU A 289 10.66 -1.00 10.43
N PRO A 290 11.41 -1.61 11.36
CA PRO A 290 12.16 -0.89 12.37
C PRO A 290 13.24 -0.03 11.69
N TRP A 291 13.46 1.18 12.25
CA TRP A 291 14.27 2.24 11.64
C TRP A 291 15.65 1.78 11.10
N PRO A 292 16.45 0.95 11.78
CA PRO A 292 17.75 0.51 11.25
C PRO A 292 17.64 -0.31 9.95
N ARG A 293 16.59 -1.15 9.82
CA ARG A 293 16.35 -1.92 8.59
C ARG A 293 15.84 -1.04 7.46
N ALA A 294 14.97 -0.08 7.78
CA ALA A 294 14.50 0.91 6.81
C ALA A 294 15.65 1.75 6.25
N LEU A 295 16.59 2.17 7.10
CA LEU A 295 17.81 2.87 6.69
C LEU A 295 18.64 1.99 5.74
N GLY A 296 18.89 0.72 6.11
CA GLY A 296 19.61 -0.24 5.27
C GLY A 296 18.97 -0.44 3.88
N ALA A 297 17.64 -0.58 3.81
CA ALA A 297 16.93 -0.67 2.53
C ALA A 297 17.04 0.60 1.69
N SER A 298 17.08 1.79 2.31
CA SER A 298 17.23 3.07 1.61
C SER A 298 18.66 3.39 1.13
N ALA A 299 19.67 2.68 1.64
CA ALA A 299 21.09 3.02 1.43
C ALA A 299 21.49 3.07 -0.05
N ILE A 300 20.98 2.15 -0.89
CA ILE A 300 21.28 2.14 -2.33
C ILE A 300 20.79 3.42 -3.01
N GLN A 301 19.59 3.89 -2.67
CA GLN A 301 19.02 5.11 -3.25
C GLN A 301 19.74 6.37 -2.77
N LEU A 302 20.30 6.35 -1.56
CA LEU A 302 21.17 7.41 -1.04
C LEU A 302 22.54 7.45 -1.72
N VAL A 303 23.14 6.30 -2.02
CA VAL A 303 24.38 6.20 -2.80
C VAL A 303 24.15 6.66 -4.25
N ALA A 304 22.99 6.35 -4.84
CA ALA A 304 22.61 6.85 -6.16
C ALA A 304 22.48 8.39 -6.18
N LEU A 305 21.79 8.98 -5.19
CA LEU A 305 21.74 10.45 -5.04
C LEU A 305 23.11 11.08 -4.77
N LEU A 306 23.95 10.45 -3.93
CA LEU A 306 25.30 10.95 -3.66
C LEU A 306 26.16 10.96 -4.93
N SER A 307 26.01 9.93 -5.77
CA SER A 307 26.63 9.87 -7.10
C SER A 307 26.14 10.99 -8.02
N LEU A 308 24.84 11.33 -8.03
CA LEU A 308 24.31 12.46 -8.81
C LEU A 308 24.79 13.84 -8.32
N ILE A 309 25.03 13.99 -7.01
CA ILE A 309 25.63 15.21 -6.45
C ILE A 309 27.08 15.30 -6.90
N LYS A 310 27.86 14.23 -6.77
CA LYS A 310 29.30 14.19 -7.11
C LYS A 310 29.59 14.24 -8.61
N LEU A 311 28.72 13.67 -9.45
CA LEU A 311 28.82 13.80 -10.91
C LEU A 311 28.34 15.19 -11.40
N GLY A 312 27.56 15.91 -10.61
CA GLY A 312 27.16 17.30 -10.90
C GLY A 312 28.32 18.30 -10.86
N THR A 313 29.42 17.93 -10.20
CA THR A 313 30.62 18.77 -9.95
C THR A 313 31.86 18.25 -10.70
N ILE A 314 31.68 17.54 -11.83
CA ILE A 314 32.76 16.91 -12.63
C ILE A 314 32.54 17.14 -14.13
#